data_AF-A0A7X2FXY2-F1
#
_entry.id   AF-A0A7X2FXY2-F1
#
_cell.length_a   1.000
_cell.length_b   1.000
_cell.length_c   1.000
_cell.angle_alpha   90.00
_cell.angle_beta   90.00
_cell.angle_gamma   90.00
#
_symmetry.space_group_name_H-M   'P 1'
#
loop_
_entity.id
_entity.type
_entity.pdbx_description
1 polymer ?
#
loop_
_entity_poly.entity_id
_entity_poly.type
_entity_poly.pdbx_seq_one_letter_code
_entity_poly.pdbx_strand_id
1 'polypeptide(L)'
;MMKQFIGVGILSFAGLFSSVSPSLSAIPGTAAQPSTYQITISQIELCQDASCATSYIIGSGSSSFDISSAAAGAEVGGYVDISGIPLHQTWSHVRVTISTTISVGGTWTDGDGDNCGTSNAAQASGHAAVYAASVGGTATPTNFVIPNVGFSTIVQADYTAVNMTKANGAGTATITYPLSSPYTCKGPMPLIEVQFNTGSAMGFVDGTAAGVGTACQAFPRPPSVTITVSDP
;
A
#
# COMPACT_ATOMS: atom_id res chain seq x y z
N MET A 1 31.38 3.21 -2.79
CA MET A 1 30.33 4.26 -2.81
C MET A 1 29.22 3.79 -1.88
N MET A 2 29.01 4.52 -0.80
CA MET A 2 28.13 4.15 0.31
C MET A 2 26.71 4.62 -0.02
N LYS A 3 25.77 3.69 -0.21
CA LYS A 3 24.33 4.02 -0.28
C LYS A 3 23.92 4.50 1.12
N GLN A 4 23.73 5.80 1.33
CA GLN A 4 23.18 6.31 2.58
C GLN A 4 21.66 6.25 2.50
N PHE A 5 21.06 5.31 3.22
CA PHE A 5 19.64 5.31 3.54
C PHE A 5 19.51 5.78 4.98
N ILE A 6 18.97 6.98 5.19
CA ILE A 6 18.69 7.50 6.52
C ILE A 6 17.22 7.26 6.79
N GLY A 7 16.90 6.23 7.57
CA GLY A 7 15.57 6.07 8.16
C GLY A 7 15.45 7.03 9.33
N VAL A 8 14.80 8.18 9.13
CA VAL A 8 14.46 9.10 10.24
C VAL A 8 13.00 8.92 10.60
N GLY A 9 12.78 8.41 11.81
CA GLY A 9 11.46 8.38 12.43
C GLY A 9 10.96 9.80 12.74
N ILE A 10 9.73 10.07 12.28
CA ILE A 10 8.73 11.02 12.79
C ILE A 10 9.29 12.31 13.41
N LEU A 11 9.18 13.42 12.65
CA LEU A 11 9.02 14.75 13.24
C LEU A 11 8.02 15.57 12.39
N SER A 12 6.89 15.89 13.02
CA SER A 12 5.77 16.63 12.43
C SER A 12 6.19 18.05 12.06
N PHE A 13 6.23 18.37 10.76
CA PHE A 13 6.23 19.76 10.26
C PHE A 13 4.91 20.03 9.53
N ALA A 14 4.08 20.88 10.13
CA ALA A 14 2.86 21.40 9.52
C ALA A 14 3.22 22.45 8.45
N GLY A 15 3.59 21.99 7.26
CA GLY A 15 3.58 22.78 6.03
C GLY A 15 2.31 22.48 5.26
N LEU A 16 1.46 23.48 5.05
CA LEU A 16 0.21 23.36 4.29
C LEU A 16 0.54 23.27 2.79
N PHE A 17 1.03 22.11 2.34
CA PHE A 17 1.02 21.73 0.92
C PHE A 17 -0.22 20.89 0.68
N SER A 18 -1.13 21.38 -0.16
CA SER A 18 -2.29 20.63 -0.63
C SER A 18 -1.86 19.56 -1.63
N SER A 19 -1.21 18.50 -1.14
CA SER A 19 -1.21 17.24 -1.85
C SER A 19 -2.63 16.70 -1.77
N VAL A 20 -3.29 16.50 -2.91
CA VAL A 20 -4.51 15.70 -2.97
C VAL A 20 -4.07 14.27 -2.71
N SER A 21 -3.88 13.95 -1.43
CA SER A 21 -3.72 12.59 -1.00
C SER A 21 -5.01 11.91 -1.40
N PRO A 22 -4.95 10.82 -2.16
CA PRO A 22 -6.14 10.03 -2.39
C PRO A 22 -6.81 9.71 -1.04
N SER A 23 -8.06 10.13 -0.85
CA SER A 23 -8.71 9.93 0.44
C SER A 23 -9.03 8.44 0.60
N LEU A 24 -8.44 7.80 1.60
CA LEU A 24 -8.79 6.43 1.98
C LEU A 24 -10.30 6.27 2.25
N SER A 25 -11.01 7.38 2.52
CA SER A 25 -12.46 7.47 2.69
C SER A 25 -13.28 6.93 1.51
N ALA A 26 -12.69 6.74 0.32
CA ALA A 26 -13.38 6.16 -0.83
C ALA A 26 -13.57 4.63 -0.72
N ILE A 27 -12.70 3.91 0.01
CA ILE A 27 -12.83 2.46 0.17
C ILE A 27 -13.83 2.17 1.31
N PRO A 28 -14.86 1.32 1.10
CA PRO A 28 -15.90 1.04 2.09
C PRO A 28 -15.33 0.38 3.35
N GLY A 29 -16.14 0.33 4.41
CA GLY A 29 -15.78 -0.30 5.67
C GLY A 29 -14.94 0.58 6.60
N THR A 30 -14.83 0.14 7.84
CA THR A 30 -14.07 0.80 8.90
C THR A 30 -12.59 0.44 8.77
N ALA A 31 -11.70 1.40 9.04
CA ALA A 31 -10.27 1.18 8.95
C ALA A 31 -9.68 0.74 10.30
N ALA A 32 -8.68 -0.12 10.24
CA ALA A 32 -7.86 -0.54 11.38
C ALA A 32 -6.37 -0.51 11.01
N GLN A 33 -5.52 -0.42 12.04
CA GLN A 33 -4.08 -0.57 11.89
C GLN A 33 -3.70 -2.06 12.02
N PRO A 34 -3.04 -2.65 11.01
CA PRO A 34 -2.46 -3.98 11.12
C PRO A 34 -1.18 -3.95 11.97
N SER A 35 -0.90 -5.04 12.69
CA SER A 35 0.37 -5.27 13.37
C SER A 35 1.47 -5.74 12.42
N THR A 36 1.09 -6.31 11.28
CA THR A 36 2.00 -6.76 10.22
C THR A 36 1.34 -6.48 8.88
N TYR A 37 2.07 -5.87 7.94
CA TYR A 37 1.56 -5.61 6.60
C TYR A 37 2.67 -5.86 5.58
N GLN A 38 2.74 -7.09 5.10
CA GLN A 38 3.75 -7.51 4.16
C GLN A 38 3.23 -7.44 2.72
N ILE A 39 3.90 -6.62 1.93
CA ILE A 39 3.65 -6.46 0.49
C ILE A 39 4.75 -7.16 -0.31
N THR A 40 4.41 -7.67 -1.49
CA THR A 40 5.40 -8.13 -2.46
C THR A 40 5.42 -7.17 -3.63
N ILE A 41 6.58 -6.58 -3.90
CA ILE A 41 6.84 -5.67 -5.02
C ILE A 41 7.57 -6.45 -6.12
N SER A 42 7.15 -6.22 -7.36
CA SER A 42 7.77 -6.82 -8.56
C SER A 42 8.47 -5.79 -9.46
N GLN A 43 8.09 -4.51 -9.35
CA GLN A 43 8.64 -3.42 -10.14
C GLN A 43 8.39 -2.06 -9.47
N ILE A 44 9.38 -1.16 -9.57
CA ILE A 44 9.27 0.27 -9.20
C ILE A 44 9.78 1.12 -10.36
N GLU A 45 9.02 2.16 -10.70
CA GLU A 45 9.30 3.07 -11.81
C GLU A 45 9.17 4.53 -11.38
N LEU A 46 10.10 5.37 -11.83
CA LEU A 46 9.91 6.82 -11.87
C LEU A 46 9.00 7.18 -13.05
N CYS A 47 8.09 8.11 -12.84
CA CYS A 47 7.10 8.53 -13.83
C CYS A 47 7.11 10.05 -14.00
N GLN A 48 7.03 10.53 -15.23
CA GLN A 48 7.00 11.97 -15.50
C GLN A 48 5.68 12.62 -15.05
N ASP A 49 4.60 11.84 -14.98
CA ASP A 49 3.26 12.25 -14.55
C ASP A 49 2.48 11.06 -13.93
N ALA A 50 1.25 11.33 -13.48
CA ALA A 50 0.38 10.36 -12.82
C ALA A 50 -0.09 9.21 -13.72
N SER A 51 -0.16 9.42 -15.04
CA SER A 51 -0.50 8.36 -16.00
C SER A 51 0.65 7.37 -16.19
N CYS A 52 1.88 7.84 -15.93
CA CYS A 52 3.11 7.07 -16.07
C CYS A 52 3.26 6.44 -17.46
N ALA A 53 2.93 7.22 -18.50
CA ALA A 53 3.16 6.84 -19.90
C ALA A 53 4.65 6.88 -20.25
N THR A 54 5.38 7.86 -19.71
CA THR A 54 6.85 7.93 -19.77
C THR A 54 7.42 7.55 -18.41
N SER A 55 8.13 6.42 -18.35
CA SER A 55 8.69 5.88 -17.12
C SER A 55 10.16 5.48 -17.24
N TYR A 56 10.81 5.31 -16.09
CA TYR A 56 12.14 4.71 -15.95
C TYR A 56 12.13 3.72 -14.80
N ILE A 57 12.47 2.45 -15.08
CA ILE A 57 12.48 1.38 -14.08
C ILE A 57 13.70 1.58 -13.17
N ILE A 58 13.45 1.70 -11.86
CA ILE A 58 14.47 1.79 -10.81
C ILE A 58 14.47 0.59 -9.89
N GLY A 59 13.57 -0.38 -10.07
CA GLY A 59 13.54 -1.60 -9.29
C GLY A 59 12.81 -2.69 -10.05
N SER A 60 13.37 -3.89 -10.09
CA SER A 60 12.77 -5.04 -10.77
C SER A 60 13.09 -6.34 -10.03
N GLY A 61 12.25 -7.35 -10.24
CA GLY A 61 12.34 -8.63 -9.53
C GLY A 61 11.39 -8.68 -8.34
N SER A 62 11.12 -9.88 -7.81
CA SER A 62 10.15 -10.06 -6.74
C SER A 62 10.82 -9.94 -5.37
N SER A 63 10.32 -9.06 -4.50
CA SER A 63 10.79 -8.92 -3.11
C SER A 63 9.66 -8.54 -2.18
N SER A 64 9.68 -9.07 -0.96
CA SER A 64 8.65 -8.81 0.05
C SER A 64 9.17 -7.92 1.16
N PHE A 65 8.34 -6.97 1.60
CA PHE A 65 8.67 -5.96 2.61
C PHE A 65 7.54 -5.86 3.62
N ASP A 66 7.85 -5.85 4.91
CA ASP A 66 6.87 -5.55 5.95
C ASP A 66 6.83 -4.04 6.21
N ILE A 67 5.86 -3.36 5.59
CA ILE A 67 5.74 -1.91 5.64
C ILE A 67 5.11 -1.39 6.94
N SER A 68 4.75 -2.28 7.87
CA SER A 68 4.40 -1.90 9.24
C SER A 68 5.64 -1.66 10.11
N SER A 69 6.82 -2.11 9.65
CA SER A 69 8.11 -1.93 10.32
C SER A 69 8.75 -0.59 10.01
N ALA A 70 9.44 0.00 10.99
CA ALA A 70 10.27 1.19 10.79
C ALA A 70 11.45 0.95 9.83
N ALA A 71 11.83 -0.30 9.58
CA ALA A 71 12.92 -0.67 8.67
C ALA A 71 12.53 -0.66 7.18
N ALA A 72 11.23 -0.66 6.87
CA ALA A 72 10.74 -0.92 5.52
C ALA A 72 11.30 0.04 4.46
N GLY A 73 11.43 1.33 4.80
CA GLY A 73 12.00 2.33 3.88
C GLY A 73 13.45 2.03 3.48
N ALA A 74 14.27 1.55 4.42
CA ALA A 74 15.65 1.17 4.13
C ALA A 74 15.76 -0.12 3.31
N GLU A 75 14.88 -1.09 3.56
CA GLU A 75 14.83 -2.34 2.79
C GLU A 75 14.43 -2.09 1.33
N VAL A 76 13.41 -1.24 1.11
CA VAL A 76 13.01 -0.79 -0.24
C VAL A 76 14.15 -0.03 -0.93
N GLY A 77 14.93 0.74 -0.17
CA GLY A 77 16.16 1.36 -0.66
C GLY A 77 17.18 0.36 -1.22
N GLY A 78 17.32 -0.80 -0.59
CA GLY A 78 18.19 -1.88 -1.07
C GLY A 78 17.73 -2.49 -2.39
N TYR A 79 16.42 -2.47 -2.65
CA TYR A 79 15.78 -3.03 -3.85
C TYR A 79 15.93 -2.14 -5.09
N VAL A 80 16.09 -0.82 -4.90
CA VAL A 80 16.20 0.12 -6.02
C VAL A 80 17.64 0.29 -6.53
N ASP A 81 17.75 0.38 -7.85
CA ASP A 81 18.91 0.85 -8.57
C ASP A 81 18.59 2.21 -9.21
N ILE A 82 19.18 3.24 -8.60
CA ILE A 82 19.06 4.63 -9.03
C ILE A 82 20.25 5.07 -9.90
N SER A 83 21.14 4.14 -10.26
CA SER A 83 22.18 4.40 -11.24
C SER A 83 21.55 4.54 -12.63
N GLY A 84 22.00 5.55 -13.38
CA GLY A 84 21.55 5.75 -14.75
C GLY A 84 20.19 6.42 -14.93
N ILE A 85 19.59 7.00 -13.88
CA ILE A 85 18.42 7.87 -14.05
C ILE A 85 18.72 8.92 -15.13
N PRO A 86 17.87 9.07 -16.17
CA PRO A 86 18.10 10.02 -17.25
C PRO A 86 18.30 11.45 -16.75
N LEU A 87 19.41 12.07 -17.16
CA LEU A 87 19.74 13.45 -16.81
C LEU A 87 18.77 14.43 -17.45
N HIS A 88 18.49 15.52 -16.73
CA HIS A 88 17.62 16.62 -17.16
C HIS A 88 16.15 16.24 -17.42
N GLN A 89 15.75 15.03 -17.05
CA GLN A 89 14.35 14.63 -17.02
C GLN A 89 13.75 14.94 -15.64
N THR A 90 12.50 15.41 -15.65
CA THR A 90 11.72 15.65 -14.43
C THR A 90 10.78 14.49 -14.17
N TRP A 91 10.85 13.96 -12.97
CA TRP A 91 9.99 12.89 -12.45
C TRP A 91 9.08 13.50 -11.39
N SER A 92 7.80 13.17 -11.43
CA SER A 92 6.81 13.72 -10.48
C SER A 92 6.07 12.63 -9.70
N HIS A 93 6.14 11.38 -10.16
CA HIS A 93 5.45 10.24 -9.55
C HIS A 93 6.34 9.00 -9.51
N VAL A 94 5.94 8.03 -8.69
CA VAL A 94 6.50 6.68 -8.64
C VAL A 94 5.36 5.69 -8.84
N ARG A 95 5.49 4.77 -9.80
CA ARG A 95 4.58 3.64 -9.97
C ARG A 95 5.20 2.39 -9.38
N VAL A 96 4.42 1.68 -8.57
CA VAL A 96 4.82 0.41 -7.95
C VAL A 96 3.89 -0.69 -8.45
N THR A 97 4.45 -1.82 -8.86
CA THR A 97 3.69 -3.04 -9.18
C THR A 97 3.79 -4.02 -8.02
N ILE A 98 2.65 -4.32 -7.40
CA ILE A 98 2.55 -5.21 -6.25
C ILE A 98 1.78 -6.48 -6.56
N SER A 99 2.03 -7.54 -5.80
CA SER A 99 1.12 -8.67 -5.68
C SER A 99 -0.22 -8.18 -5.12
N THR A 100 -1.32 -8.71 -5.67
CA THR A 100 -2.65 -8.50 -5.08
C THR A 100 -2.90 -9.33 -3.82
N THR A 101 -2.03 -10.28 -3.54
CA THR A 101 -2.02 -11.03 -2.28
C THR A 101 -1.07 -10.34 -1.32
N ILE A 102 -1.60 -9.87 -0.19
CA ILE A 102 -0.92 -9.13 0.87
C ILE A 102 -0.99 -9.96 2.15
N SER A 103 0.13 -10.20 2.82
CA SER A 103 0.12 -10.89 4.10
C SER A 103 -0.11 -9.87 5.22
N VAL A 104 -1.26 -9.97 5.89
CA VAL A 104 -1.69 -9.01 6.93
C VAL A 104 -1.96 -9.74 8.24
N GLY A 105 -1.45 -9.17 9.34
CA GLY A 105 -1.78 -9.56 10.71
C GLY A 105 -2.43 -8.40 11.46
N GLY A 106 -3.49 -8.65 12.21
CA GLY A 106 -4.14 -7.64 13.04
C GLY A 106 -5.39 -8.13 13.76
N THR A 107 -5.92 -7.27 14.63
CA THR A 107 -7.17 -7.48 15.38
C THR A 107 -8.02 -6.22 15.33
N TRP A 108 -9.34 -6.38 15.33
CA TRP A 108 -10.30 -5.28 15.33
C TRP A 108 -11.56 -5.68 16.10
N THR A 109 -12.38 -4.70 16.44
CA THR A 109 -13.72 -4.92 16.98
C THR A 109 -14.71 -4.57 15.89
N ASP A 110 -15.61 -5.49 15.53
CA ASP A 110 -16.66 -5.21 14.54
C ASP A 110 -17.83 -4.43 15.16
N GLY A 111 -18.82 -4.08 14.33
CA GLY A 111 -20.00 -3.32 14.74
C GLY A 111 -20.91 -4.04 15.73
N ASP A 112 -20.79 -5.36 15.87
CA ASP A 112 -21.52 -6.17 16.86
C ASP A 112 -20.76 -6.28 18.19
N GLY A 113 -19.52 -5.77 18.25
CA GLY A 113 -18.67 -5.80 19.44
C GLY A 113 -17.79 -7.04 19.55
N ASP A 114 -17.75 -7.89 18.51
CA ASP A 114 -16.92 -9.09 18.50
C ASP A 114 -15.45 -8.72 18.28
N ASN A 115 -14.56 -9.34 19.07
CA ASN A 115 -13.13 -9.18 18.90
C ASN A 115 -12.62 -10.11 17.81
N CYS A 116 -12.34 -9.56 16.64
CA CYS A 116 -11.91 -10.25 15.45
C CYS A 116 -10.38 -10.28 15.32
N GLY A 117 -9.85 -11.33 14.69
CA GLY A 117 -8.42 -11.41 14.37
C GLY A 117 -8.11 -12.26 13.15
N THR A 118 -6.98 -11.96 12.52
CA THR A 118 -6.50 -12.59 11.27
C THR A 118 -6.15 -14.07 11.40
N SER A 119 -5.93 -14.60 12.62
CA SER A 119 -5.67 -16.03 12.82
C SER A 119 -6.84 -16.89 12.34
N ASN A 120 -6.55 -18.04 11.73
CA ASN A 120 -7.54 -19.01 11.24
C ASN A 120 -8.55 -18.42 10.24
N ALA A 121 -8.22 -17.31 9.57
CA ALA A 121 -9.13 -16.71 8.59
C ALA A 121 -9.39 -17.70 7.43
N ALA A 122 -10.66 -17.83 7.05
CA ALA A 122 -11.06 -18.56 5.85
C ALA A 122 -10.85 -17.65 4.64
N GLN A 123 -10.02 -18.11 3.70
CA GLN A 123 -9.65 -17.30 2.54
C GLN A 123 -10.81 -17.17 1.56
N ALA A 124 -11.04 -15.95 1.07
CA ALA A 124 -11.86 -15.74 -0.11
C ALA A 124 -11.13 -16.26 -1.35
N SER A 125 -11.68 -17.30 -1.98
CA SER A 125 -11.17 -17.79 -3.25
C SER A 125 -11.44 -16.77 -4.38
N GLY A 126 -10.42 -16.47 -5.20
CA GLY A 126 -10.58 -15.80 -6.50
C GLY A 126 -10.84 -14.29 -6.48
N HIS A 127 -10.39 -13.57 -5.43
CA HIS A 127 -10.54 -12.11 -5.30
C HIS A 127 -12.00 -11.61 -5.30
N ALA A 128 -12.97 -12.52 -5.24
CA ALA A 128 -14.39 -12.24 -5.39
C ALA A 128 -15.12 -11.97 -4.06
N ALA A 129 -14.45 -12.15 -2.93
CA ALA A 129 -15.00 -11.89 -1.60
C ALA A 129 -13.91 -11.39 -0.64
N VAL A 130 -14.34 -10.95 0.53
CA VAL A 130 -13.46 -10.66 1.67
C VAL A 130 -13.26 -11.88 2.54
N TYR A 131 -12.22 -11.83 3.36
CA TYR A 131 -11.87 -12.92 4.24
C TYR A 131 -12.82 -12.94 5.41
N ALA A 132 -13.27 -14.15 5.78
CA ALA A 132 -13.92 -14.39 7.05
C ALA A 132 -12.83 -14.63 8.09
N ALA A 133 -12.54 -13.61 8.88
CA ALA A 133 -11.62 -13.71 10.00
C ALA A 133 -12.31 -14.36 11.21
N SER A 134 -11.54 -14.64 12.26
CA SER A 134 -12.06 -15.39 13.40
C SER A 134 -12.47 -14.47 14.54
N VAL A 135 -13.68 -14.68 15.08
CA VAL A 135 -14.06 -14.18 16.41
C VAL A 135 -13.13 -14.82 17.44
N GLY A 136 -12.59 -14.01 18.36
CA GLY A 136 -11.55 -14.41 19.30
C GLY A 136 -10.17 -14.66 18.65
N GLY A 137 -10.00 -14.27 17.39
CA GLY A 137 -8.75 -14.44 16.67
C GLY A 137 -7.60 -13.58 17.22
N THR A 138 -6.38 -13.95 16.88
CA THR A 138 -5.16 -13.20 17.18
C THR A 138 -4.60 -12.57 15.90
N ALA A 139 -3.63 -11.66 16.07
CA ALA A 139 -2.97 -10.93 14.99
C ALA A 139 -1.95 -11.78 14.18
N THR A 140 -2.23 -13.07 13.94
CA THR A 140 -1.37 -13.93 13.13
C THR A 140 -1.41 -13.50 11.66
N PRO A 141 -0.26 -13.22 11.00
CA PRO A 141 -0.25 -12.86 9.58
C PRO A 141 -0.85 -13.97 8.72
N THR A 142 -1.74 -13.60 7.81
CA THR A 142 -2.30 -14.48 6.79
C THR A 142 -2.45 -13.73 5.48
N ASN A 143 -2.52 -14.47 4.38
CA ASN A 143 -2.62 -13.89 3.06
C ASN A 143 -4.05 -13.40 2.83
N PHE A 144 -4.21 -12.10 2.58
CA PHE A 144 -5.43 -11.48 2.09
C PHE A 144 -5.28 -11.09 0.62
N VAL A 145 -6.35 -11.13 -0.14
CA VAL A 145 -6.38 -10.61 -1.51
C VAL A 145 -7.08 -9.25 -1.57
N ILE A 146 -6.54 -8.33 -2.35
CA ILE A 146 -7.19 -7.05 -2.66
C ILE A 146 -8.53 -7.38 -3.35
N PRO A 147 -9.68 -6.86 -2.85
CA PRO A 147 -11.00 -7.19 -3.40
C PRO A 147 -11.15 -6.84 -4.89
N ASN A 148 -12.07 -7.50 -5.58
CA ASN A 148 -12.48 -7.12 -6.93
C ASN A 148 -13.50 -5.97 -6.92
N VAL A 149 -13.61 -5.25 -8.04
CA VAL A 149 -14.75 -4.34 -8.27
C VAL A 149 -16.03 -5.17 -8.23
N GLY A 150 -17.03 -4.68 -7.50
CA GLY A 150 -18.29 -5.37 -7.20
C GLY A 150 -18.37 -5.97 -5.79
N PHE A 151 -17.27 -6.01 -5.03
CA PHE A 151 -17.31 -6.42 -3.62
C PHE A 151 -17.87 -5.31 -2.72
N SER A 152 -18.89 -5.56 -1.88
CA SER A 152 -19.42 -4.61 -0.86
C SER A 152 -19.44 -3.14 -1.34
N THR A 153 -20.09 -2.92 -2.48
CA THR A 153 -20.21 -1.63 -3.18
C THR A 153 -18.92 -1.01 -3.72
N ILE A 154 -17.77 -1.68 -3.63
CA ILE A 154 -16.51 -1.23 -4.28
C ILE A 154 -16.77 -1.07 -5.77
N VAL A 155 -16.53 0.14 -6.25
CA VAL A 155 -16.55 0.51 -7.66
C VAL A 155 -15.14 0.84 -8.12
N GLN A 156 -14.95 0.90 -9.44
CA GLN A 156 -13.66 1.31 -10.01
C GLN A 156 -13.20 2.69 -9.50
N ALA A 157 -14.16 3.58 -9.22
CA ALA A 157 -13.90 4.92 -8.70
C ALA A 157 -13.11 4.90 -7.38
N ASP A 158 -13.35 3.91 -6.51
CA ASP A 158 -12.71 3.80 -5.20
C ASP A 158 -11.21 3.48 -5.34
N TYR A 159 -10.86 2.64 -6.31
CA TYR A 159 -9.46 2.35 -6.64
C TYR A 159 -8.77 3.50 -7.36
N THR A 160 -9.45 4.14 -8.31
CA THR A 160 -8.89 5.33 -8.96
C THR A 160 -8.70 6.49 -7.98
N ALA A 161 -9.58 6.62 -7.00
CA ALA A 161 -9.47 7.60 -5.93
C ALA A 161 -8.27 7.36 -5.02
N VAL A 162 -7.60 6.20 -5.12
CA VAL A 162 -6.32 5.84 -4.48
C VAL A 162 -5.16 5.61 -5.44
N ASN A 163 -5.30 6.09 -6.67
CA ASN A 163 -4.32 5.92 -7.75
C ASN A 163 -3.92 4.45 -7.97
N MET A 164 -4.81 3.51 -7.63
CA MET A 164 -4.62 2.09 -7.81
C MET A 164 -5.35 1.62 -9.06
N THR A 165 -4.67 0.82 -9.87
CA THR A 165 -5.26 0.08 -10.99
C THR A 165 -5.15 -1.41 -10.70
N LYS A 166 -6.29 -2.10 -10.72
CA LYS A 166 -6.40 -3.54 -10.51
C LYS A 166 -7.52 -4.08 -11.40
N ALA A 167 -7.20 -5.03 -12.27
CA ALA A 167 -8.21 -5.80 -12.98
C ALA A 167 -8.77 -6.93 -12.08
N ASN A 168 -10.02 -7.33 -12.30
CA ASN A 168 -10.64 -8.41 -11.54
C ASN A 168 -9.89 -9.73 -11.75
N GLY A 169 -9.55 -10.41 -10.64
CA GLY A 169 -8.79 -11.66 -10.65
C GLY A 169 -7.31 -11.54 -11.06
N ALA A 170 -6.79 -10.32 -11.24
CA ALA A 170 -5.39 -10.12 -11.57
C ALA A 170 -4.48 -10.51 -10.39
N GLY A 171 -3.35 -11.15 -10.69
CA GLY A 171 -2.32 -11.46 -9.69
C GLY A 171 -1.57 -10.22 -9.19
N THR A 172 -1.56 -9.14 -9.96
CA THR A 172 -0.84 -7.89 -9.64
C THR A 172 -1.75 -6.66 -9.75
N ALA A 173 -1.39 -5.62 -9.00
CA ALA A 173 -1.98 -4.28 -9.09
C ALA A 173 -0.87 -3.23 -9.19
N THR A 174 -1.19 -2.07 -9.74
CA THR A 174 -0.26 -0.92 -9.77
C THR A 174 -0.80 0.21 -8.92
N ILE A 175 0.08 0.87 -8.17
CA ILE A 175 -0.26 2.10 -7.43
C ILE A 175 0.72 3.19 -7.84
N THR A 176 0.20 4.36 -8.22
CA THR A 176 1.03 5.52 -8.57
C THR A 176 0.98 6.56 -7.45
N TYR A 177 2.13 6.83 -6.85
CA TYR A 177 2.30 7.79 -5.77
C TYR A 177 2.92 9.09 -6.30
N PRO A 178 2.39 10.26 -5.94
CA PRO A 178 3.07 11.52 -6.21
C PRO A 178 4.34 11.63 -5.35
N LEU A 179 5.39 12.24 -5.90
CA LEU A 179 6.52 12.69 -5.11
C LEU A 179 6.10 13.92 -4.28
N SER A 180 6.69 14.08 -3.10
CA SER A 180 6.52 15.27 -2.25
C SER A 180 6.85 16.56 -3.00
N SER A 181 7.75 16.48 -3.98
CA SER A 181 8.05 17.52 -4.96
C SER A 181 8.62 16.89 -6.23
N PRO A 182 8.33 17.42 -7.44
CA PRO A 182 8.97 16.95 -8.66
C PRO A 182 10.50 17.01 -8.56
N TYR A 183 11.17 15.98 -9.06
CA TYR A 183 12.62 15.85 -9.02
C TYR A 183 13.19 15.89 -10.44
N THR A 184 14.16 16.77 -10.67
CA THR A 184 14.95 16.80 -11.91
C THR A 184 16.34 16.27 -11.63
N CYS A 185 16.74 15.19 -12.31
CA CYS A 185 18.08 14.62 -12.14
C CYS A 185 19.14 15.54 -12.75
N LYS A 186 20.08 16.03 -11.93
CA LYS A 186 21.13 16.99 -12.35
C LYS A 186 22.52 16.38 -12.49
N GLY A 187 22.69 15.09 -12.23
CA GLY A 187 24.00 14.41 -12.29
C GLY A 187 24.37 13.68 -11.00
N PRO A 188 24.26 14.31 -9.80
CA PRO A 188 24.45 13.60 -8.55
C PRO A 188 23.42 12.47 -8.39
N MET A 189 23.84 11.37 -7.78
CA MET A 189 22.93 10.28 -7.42
C MET A 189 21.95 10.79 -6.35
N PRO A 190 20.63 10.71 -6.57
CA PRO A 190 19.66 11.23 -5.61
C PRO A 190 19.58 10.40 -4.34
N LEU A 191 19.11 11.03 -3.27
CA LEU A 191 18.58 10.36 -2.10
C LEU A 191 17.07 10.13 -2.29
N ILE A 192 16.61 8.90 -2.10
CA ILE A 192 15.18 8.56 -2.09
C ILE A 192 14.80 8.13 -0.68
N GLU A 193 13.82 8.82 -0.11
CA GLU A 193 13.22 8.49 1.18
C GLU A 193 11.77 8.04 0.96
N VAL A 194 11.41 6.90 1.56
CA VAL A 194 10.05 6.36 1.53
C VAL A 194 9.56 6.17 2.94
N GLN A 195 8.42 6.79 3.26
CA GLN A 195 7.75 6.66 4.53
C GLN A 195 6.41 5.97 4.33
N PHE A 196 6.17 4.88 5.05
CA PHE A 196 4.93 4.13 5.04
C PHE A 196 4.10 4.47 6.28
N ASN A 197 2.79 4.68 6.08
CA ASN A 197 1.82 4.79 7.15
C ASN A 197 0.74 3.73 6.95
N THR A 198 0.75 2.73 7.83
CA THR A 198 -0.19 1.60 7.82
C THR A 198 -1.38 1.80 8.77
N GLY A 199 -1.55 2.96 9.40
CA GLY A 199 -2.58 3.22 10.41
C GLY A 199 -4.03 2.96 9.96
N SER A 200 -4.27 2.87 8.66
CA SER A 200 -5.57 2.55 8.06
C SER A 200 -5.46 1.51 6.93
N ALA A 201 -4.40 0.70 6.93
CA ALA A 201 -4.10 -0.27 5.87
C ALA A 201 -4.90 -1.58 5.98
N MET A 202 -5.72 -1.76 7.02
CA MET A 202 -6.70 -2.85 7.09
C MET A 202 -8.11 -2.26 7.04
N GLY A 203 -9.02 -2.92 6.32
CA GLY A 203 -10.44 -2.60 6.30
C GLY A 203 -11.27 -3.75 6.83
N PHE A 204 -12.35 -3.43 7.53
CA PHE A 204 -13.37 -4.39 7.91
C PHE A 204 -14.76 -3.86 7.59
N VAL A 205 -15.67 -4.75 7.23
CA VAL A 205 -17.08 -4.42 7.02
C VAL A 205 -17.91 -5.19 8.04
N ASP A 206 -18.89 -4.51 8.62
CA ASP A 206 -19.82 -5.15 9.52
C ASP A 206 -20.71 -6.10 8.71
N GLY A 207 -20.74 -7.37 9.12
CA GLY A 207 -21.61 -8.37 8.51
C GLY A 207 -23.07 -8.10 8.88
N THR A 208 -23.75 -7.18 8.22
CA THR A 208 -25.16 -6.91 8.51
C THR A 208 -26.06 -8.02 7.97
N ALA A 209 -26.31 -9.04 8.79
CA ALA A 209 -27.65 -9.60 8.97
C ALA A 209 -27.70 -10.57 10.16
N ALA A 210 -28.57 -10.26 11.12
CA ALA A 210 -29.14 -11.23 12.04
C ALA A 210 -29.53 -12.50 11.25
N GLY A 211 -28.81 -13.60 11.48
CA GLY A 211 -29.14 -14.91 10.91
C GLY A 211 -28.25 -15.44 9.77
N VAL A 212 -27.20 -14.75 9.32
CA VAL A 212 -26.18 -15.33 8.40
C VAL A 212 -24.72 -15.06 8.81
N GLY A 213 -24.35 -15.52 10.01
CA GLY A 213 -23.18 -16.37 10.22
C GLY A 213 -21.76 -15.94 9.81
N THR A 214 -21.42 -14.68 9.52
CA THR A 214 -20.00 -14.30 9.42
C THR A 214 -19.71 -12.88 9.90
N ALA A 215 -19.66 -12.72 11.23
CA ALA A 215 -18.92 -11.64 11.89
C ALA A 215 -17.45 -11.65 11.43
N CYS A 216 -16.72 -10.55 11.64
CA CYS A 216 -15.28 -10.46 11.34
C CYS A 216 -14.86 -10.52 9.86
N GLN A 217 -15.48 -9.76 8.97
CA GLN A 217 -15.02 -9.64 7.58
C GLN A 217 -13.90 -8.60 7.43
N ALA A 218 -12.78 -8.96 6.78
CA ALA A 218 -11.66 -8.05 6.58
C ALA A 218 -10.95 -8.18 5.23
N PHE A 219 -10.24 -7.10 4.86
CA PHE A 219 -9.51 -6.97 3.60
C PHE A 219 -8.35 -5.96 3.71
N PRO A 220 -7.35 -6.03 2.82
CA PRO A 220 -6.24 -5.09 2.80
C PRO A 220 -6.68 -3.78 2.14
N ARG A 221 -6.28 -2.66 2.73
CA ARG A 221 -6.42 -1.29 2.18
C ARG A 221 -5.04 -0.77 1.80
N PRO A 222 -4.91 0.03 0.72
CA PRO A 222 -3.64 0.65 0.40
C PRO A 222 -3.16 1.52 1.57
N PRO A 223 -1.86 1.43 1.95
CA PRO A 223 -1.27 2.32 2.94
C PRO A 223 -1.13 3.74 2.36
N SER A 224 -0.96 4.73 3.24
CA SER A 224 -0.45 6.04 2.81
C SER A 224 1.06 5.97 2.69
N VAL A 225 1.60 6.55 1.62
CA VAL A 225 3.04 6.53 1.31
C VAL A 225 3.48 7.93 0.95
N THR A 226 4.54 8.39 1.60
CA THR A 226 5.22 9.64 1.27
C THR A 226 6.57 9.31 0.65
N ILE A 227 6.86 9.88 -0.52
CA ILE A 227 8.11 9.67 -1.23
C ILE A 227 8.79 11.01 -1.47
N THR A 228 10.00 11.16 -0.93
CA THR A 228 10.81 12.35 -1.11
C THR A 228 12.06 11.98 -1.89
N VAL A 229 12.40 12.82 -2.88
CA VAL A 229 13.63 12.68 -3.66
C VAL A 229 14.39 13.98 -3.58
N SER A 230 15.65 13.93 -3.17
CA SER A 230 16.52 15.10 -3.06
C SER A 230 17.90 14.82 -3.64
N ASP A 231 18.62 15.88 -3.98
CA ASP A 231 20.06 15.78 -4.19
C ASP A 231 20.74 15.54 -2.81
N PRO A 232 21.89 14.84 -2.76
CA PRO A 232 22.61 14.53 -1.52
C PRO A 232 23.24 15.76 -0.86
#